data_AF-A0A9Q7WJD3-F1
#
_entry.id   AF-A0A9Q7WJD3-F1
#
_cell.length_a   1.000
_cell.length_b   1.000
_cell.length_c   1.000
_cell.angle_alpha   90.00
_cell.angle_beta   90.00
_cell.angle_gamma   90.00
#
_symmetry.space_group_name_H-M   'P 1'
#
loop_
_entity.id
_entity.type
_entity.pdbx_description
1 polymer ?
#
loop_
_entity_poly.entity_id
_entity_poly.type
_entity_poly.pdbx_seq_one_letter_code
_entity_poly.pdbx_strand_id
1 'polypeptide(L)'
;MALGTRPKLDSLVLSLGQTWVANFFPPAGQQFPTGTTITCTIADAAGHVLQTWNATVSPTVAQFLVPSAQTDPIPTGAYFMVQANYPAQSAPVAIPAITTNLSRGSVVREDNPTPLATPQVTNVALSYADTPNLAAGVNPNWVRVGGTGSLKVWDNSAQSLAPGLAGDFVVFTSTAARWVAQNATDSVKIDVQVILGAVNSGKTTTVLCSNQSMTSWVGMRMQTGISNNTLDIVLGSGPTTYTVEATVANTLHNNDRYTFVYDPIADKYLIYKTSDFSAPVLTWQDMSHSIPHGNGYRYPGLLFEASLLSTGVQVTGWAIEDN
;
A
#
# COMPACT_ATOMS: atom_id res chain seq x y z
N MET A 1 16.14 35.92 -18.22
CA MET A 1 14.84 35.32 -17.86
C MET A 1 15.15 34.01 -17.13
N ALA A 2 15.07 34.00 -15.81
CA ALA A 2 15.57 32.87 -15.01
C ALA A 2 14.51 31.77 -14.92
N LEU A 3 14.80 30.61 -15.52
CA LEU A 3 14.16 29.35 -15.23
C LEU A 3 14.53 28.89 -13.81
N GLY A 4 13.52 28.52 -13.02
CA GLY A 4 13.69 27.55 -11.93
C GLY A 4 13.78 28.11 -10.51
N THR A 5 12.72 28.74 -10.00
CA THR A 5 12.49 28.69 -8.54
C THR A 5 12.10 27.27 -8.18
N ARG A 6 12.99 26.52 -7.52
CA ARG A 6 12.64 25.22 -6.95
C ARG A 6 11.48 25.43 -5.98
N PRO A 7 10.38 24.66 -6.09
CA PRO A 7 9.28 24.77 -5.12
C PRO A 7 9.83 24.50 -3.73
N LYS A 8 9.43 25.33 -2.75
CA LYS A 8 9.80 25.12 -1.35
C LYS A 8 9.25 23.77 -0.89
N LEU A 9 10.11 22.91 -0.36
CA LEU A 9 9.66 21.72 0.34
C LEU A 9 9.26 22.15 1.75
N ASP A 10 8.01 21.89 2.13
CA ASP A 10 7.45 22.30 3.42
C ASP A 10 6.52 21.19 3.96
N SER A 11 6.10 21.31 5.21
CA SER A 11 5.09 20.43 5.80
C SER A 11 3.81 21.22 6.09
N LEU A 12 2.65 20.66 5.73
CA LEU A 12 1.37 21.27 6.04
C LEU A 12 0.87 20.68 7.35
N VAL A 13 0.99 21.44 8.43
CA VAL A 13 0.59 20.98 9.77
C VAL A 13 -0.89 21.29 9.99
N LEU A 14 -1.68 20.26 10.27
CA LEU A 14 -3.09 20.34 10.62
C LEU A 14 -3.33 19.84 12.04
N SER A 15 -4.28 20.45 12.74
CA SER A 15 -4.75 20.01 14.06
C SER A 15 -6.26 19.91 14.04
N LEU A 16 -6.80 18.86 14.65
CA LEU A 16 -8.23 18.57 14.65
C LEU A 16 -9.02 19.70 15.32
N GLY A 17 -10.12 20.11 14.67
CA GLY A 17 -11.01 21.15 15.18
C GLY A 17 -10.44 22.57 15.05
N GLN A 18 -9.24 22.74 14.47
CA GLN A 18 -8.63 24.04 14.24
C GLN A 18 -8.77 24.50 12.80
N THR A 19 -8.94 25.82 12.63
CA THR A 19 -8.85 26.47 11.32
C THR A 19 -7.40 26.56 10.92
N TRP A 20 -7.05 26.03 9.75
CA TRP A 20 -5.71 26.20 9.20
C TRP A 20 -5.55 27.58 8.57
N VAL A 21 -4.44 28.25 8.91
CA VAL A 21 -4.11 29.58 8.42
C VAL A 21 -2.70 29.57 7.83
N ALA A 22 -2.58 30.02 6.59
CA ALA A 22 -1.27 30.19 5.94
C ALA A 22 -1.24 31.46 5.10
N ASN A 23 -0.09 32.13 5.13
CA ASN A 23 0.14 33.37 4.39
C ASN A 23 1.30 33.17 3.42
N PHE A 24 1.10 33.58 2.18
CA PHE A 24 2.13 33.64 1.15
C PHE A 24 2.35 35.09 0.74
N PHE A 25 3.62 35.49 0.67
CA PHE A 25 4.03 36.84 0.33
C PHE A 25 4.70 36.86 -1.05
N PRO A 26 4.50 37.92 -1.85
CA PRO A 26 5.28 38.11 -3.06
C PRO A 26 6.77 38.35 -2.70
N PRO A 27 7.69 38.20 -3.66
CA PRO A 27 9.11 38.53 -3.44
C PRO A 27 9.28 39.95 -2.88
N ALA A 28 10.30 40.16 -2.07
CA ALA A 28 10.55 41.45 -1.42
C ALA A 28 10.55 42.61 -2.44
N GLY A 29 9.74 43.64 -2.16
CA GLY A 29 9.58 44.81 -3.04
C GLY A 29 8.62 44.61 -4.23
N GLN A 30 7.99 43.45 -4.36
CA GLN A 30 6.98 43.17 -5.39
C GLN A 30 5.58 43.06 -4.79
N GLN A 31 4.57 43.12 -5.67
CA GLN A 31 3.16 42.90 -5.34
C GLN A 31 2.61 41.78 -6.21
N PHE A 32 1.59 41.07 -5.72
CA PHE A 32 0.83 40.16 -6.56
C PHE A 32 0.11 40.96 -7.67
N PRO A 33 0.28 40.59 -8.95
CA PRO A 33 -0.48 41.17 -10.04
C PRO A 33 -2.00 41.04 -9.82
N THR A 34 -2.77 42.04 -10.23
CA THR A 34 -4.23 41.97 -10.26
C THR A 34 -4.69 40.76 -11.07
N GLY A 35 -5.58 39.94 -10.50
CA GLY A 35 -6.07 38.70 -11.12
C GLY A 35 -5.23 37.46 -10.82
N THR A 36 -4.20 37.57 -9.98
CA THR A 36 -3.48 36.39 -9.45
C THR A 36 -4.42 35.52 -8.63
N THR A 37 -4.41 34.22 -8.88
CA THR A 37 -5.10 33.22 -8.05
C THR A 37 -4.08 32.29 -7.42
N ILE A 38 -4.33 31.86 -6.19
CA ILE A 38 -3.47 30.87 -5.50
C ILE A 38 -4.36 29.75 -4.98
N THR A 39 -3.97 28.52 -5.30
CA THR A 39 -4.70 27.31 -4.93
C THR A 39 -3.79 26.38 -4.14
N CYS A 40 -4.36 25.67 -3.17
CA CYS A 40 -3.73 24.56 -2.48
C CYS A 40 -4.50 23.29 -2.83
N THR A 41 -3.83 22.36 -3.51
CA THR A 41 -4.41 21.06 -3.85
C THR A 41 -3.83 20.02 -2.91
N ILE A 42 -4.71 19.22 -2.31
CA ILE A 42 -4.35 18.10 -1.45
C ILE A 42 -4.80 16.82 -2.13
N ALA A 43 -3.88 15.86 -2.23
CA ALA A 43 -4.13 14.58 -2.85
C ALA A 43 -3.65 13.42 -1.96
N ASP A 44 -4.26 12.26 -2.13
CA ASP A 44 -3.74 11.02 -1.57
C ASP A 44 -2.47 10.56 -2.32
N ALA A 45 -1.87 9.45 -1.86
CA ALA A 45 -0.70 8.88 -2.52
C ALA A 45 -0.98 8.28 -3.90
N ALA A 46 -2.25 8.02 -4.25
CA ALA A 46 -2.64 7.59 -5.58
C ALA A 46 -2.84 8.78 -6.55
N GLY A 47 -2.74 10.03 -6.05
CA GLY A 47 -2.92 11.24 -6.82
C GLY A 47 -4.38 11.69 -6.94
N HIS A 48 -5.32 11.07 -6.21
CA HIS A 48 -6.71 11.53 -6.15
C HIS A 48 -6.80 12.79 -5.29
N VAL A 49 -7.42 13.85 -5.82
CA VAL A 49 -7.58 15.12 -5.13
C VAL A 49 -8.64 14.97 -4.04
N LEU A 50 -8.22 15.08 -2.78
CA LEU A 50 -9.08 15.04 -1.60
C LEU A 50 -9.79 16.38 -1.40
N GLN A 51 -9.04 17.47 -1.53
CA GLN A 51 -9.53 18.83 -1.37
C GLN A 51 -8.74 19.82 -2.23
N THR A 52 -9.42 20.92 -2.59
CA THR A 52 -8.79 22.08 -3.21
C THR A 52 -9.24 23.32 -2.45
N TRP A 53 -8.27 24.05 -1.90
CA TRP A 53 -8.51 25.29 -1.17
C TRP A 53 -8.06 26.47 -2.01
N ASN A 54 -8.81 27.57 -1.95
CA ASN A 54 -8.48 28.81 -2.64
C ASN A 54 -8.05 29.86 -1.62
N ALA A 55 -6.97 30.58 -1.91
CA ALA A 55 -6.56 31.71 -1.09
C ALA A 55 -7.38 32.94 -1.42
N THR A 56 -7.58 33.80 -0.42
CA THR A 56 -7.94 35.21 -0.66
C THR A 56 -6.67 35.98 -0.98
N VAL A 57 -6.57 36.54 -2.20
CA VAL A 57 -5.36 37.21 -2.68
C VAL A 57 -5.55 38.73 -2.65
N SER A 58 -4.62 39.41 -2.00
CA SER A 58 -4.44 40.87 -2.04
C SER A 58 -3.10 41.22 -2.70
N PRO A 59 -2.81 42.49 -3.03
CA PRO A 59 -1.53 42.86 -3.62
C PRO A 59 -0.31 42.51 -2.76
N THR A 60 -0.45 42.41 -1.44
CA THR A 60 0.66 42.22 -0.50
C THR A 60 0.71 40.85 0.17
N VAL A 61 -0.42 40.13 0.20
CA VAL A 61 -0.50 38.80 0.83
C VAL A 61 -1.59 37.96 0.18
N ALA A 62 -1.33 36.67 0.05
CA ALA A 62 -2.34 35.66 -0.22
C ALA A 62 -2.55 34.81 1.03
N GLN A 63 -3.80 34.75 1.50
CA GLN A 63 -4.15 34.10 2.76
C GLN A 63 -5.09 32.92 2.51
N PHE A 64 -4.74 31.79 3.11
CA PHE A 64 -5.65 30.67 3.32
C PHE A 64 -6.26 30.78 4.70
N LEU A 65 -7.59 30.64 4.77
CA LEU A 65 -8.35 30.51 6.00
C LEU A 65 -9.31 29.34 5.81
N VAL A 66 -8.88 28.14 6.20
CA VAL A 66 -9.60 26.90 5.89
C VAL A 66 -10.22 26.35 7.18
N PRO A 67 -11.55 26.25 7.28
CA PRO A 67 -12.22 25.82 8.50
C PRO A 67 -11.96 24.35 8.80
N SER A 68 -12.06 23.98 10.08
CA SER A 68 -11.81 22.63 10.58
C SER A 68 -12.61 21.55 9.84
N ALA A 69 -13.87 21.81 9.51
CA ALA A 69 -14.71 20.87 8.75
C ALA A 69 -14.11 20.43 7.39
N GLN A 70 -13.21 21.24 6.82
CA GLN A 70 -12.51 20.90 5.57
C GLN A 70 -11.10 20.33 5.82
N THR A 71 -10.44 20.67 6.93
CA THR A 71 -9.10 20.18 7.26
C THR A 71 -9.13 18.86 8.02
N ASP A 72 -10.14 18.62 8.86
CA ASP A 72 -10.29 17.43 9.72
C ASP A 72 -10.33 16.11 8.93
N PRO A 73 -10.98 16.02 7.74
CA PRO A 73 -10.98 14.79 6.94
C PRO A 73 -9.65 14.49 6.25
N ILE A 74 -8.69 15.42 6.24
CA ILE A 74 -7.42 15.23 5.54
C ILE A 74 -6.51 14.32 6.38
N PRO A 75 -6.07 13.16 5.85
CA PRO A 75 -5.20 12.26 6.57
C PRO A 75 -3.75 12.75 6.61
N THR A 76 -3.01 12.32 7.63
CA THR A 76 -1.54 12.43 7.66
C THR A 76 -0.95 11.73 6.42
N GLY A 77 0.13 12.29 5.89
CA GLY A 77 0.84 11.73 4.74
C GLY A 77 0.19 12.00 3.38
N ALA A 78 -0.97 12.68 3.34
CA ALA A 78 -1.49 13.25 2.10
C ALA A 78 -0.46 14.22 1.49
N TYR A 79 -0.37 14.26 0.17
CA TYR A 79 0.49 15.20 -0.54
C TYR A 79 -0.25 16.54 -0.67
N PHE A 80 0.44 17.65 -0.44
CA PHE A 80 -0.10 18.98 -0.71
C PHE A 80 0.80 19.75 -1.68
N MET A 81 0.18 20.62 -2.48
CA MET A 81 0.87 21.53 -3.39
C MET A 81 0.15 22.86 -3.46
N VAL A 82 0.90 23.95 -3.29
CA VAL A 82 0.41 25.33 -3.43
C VAL A 82 0.91 25.91 -4.75
N GLN A 83 0.00 26.36 -5.59
CA GLN A 83 0.30 26.92 -6.91
C GLN A 83 -0.27 28.34 -7.02
N ALA A 84 0.55 29.26 -7.54
CA ALA A 84 0.12 30.60 -7.92
C ALA A 84 -0.02 30.68 -9.44
N ASN A 85 -1.19 31.12 -9.92
CA ASN A 85 -1.46 31.40 -11.32
C ASN A 85 -1.46 32.91 -11.53
N TYR A 86 -0.43 33.41 -12.20
CA TYR A 86 -0.30 34.80 -12.58
C TYR A 86 -0.95 35.04 -13.94
N PRO A 87 -1.83 36.05 -14.09
CA PRO A 87 -2.46 36.36 -15.36
C PRO A 87 -1.45 36.97 -16.34
N ALA A 88 -1.78 36.93 -17.63
CA ALA A 88 -0.99 37.60 -18.65
C ALA A 88 -0.97 39.12 -18.41
N GLN A 89 0.19 39.74 -18.55
CA GLN A 89 0.38 41.20 -18.41
C GLN A 89 0.69 41.81 -19.77
N SER A 90 0.06 42.94 -20.08
CA SER A 90 0.12 43.57 -21.41
C SER A 90 1.03 44.82 -21.47
N ALA A 91 1.54 45.33 -20.35
CA ALA A 91 2.47 46.47 -20.31
C ALA A 91 3.29 46.48 -19.00
N PRO A 92 4.55 46.98 -18.99
CA PRO A 92 5.35 47.51 -20.10
C PRO A 92 6.11 46.44 -20.90
N VAL A 93 6.08 45.18 -20.46
CA VAL A 93 6.59 44.01 -21.18
C VAL A 93 5.47 42.97 -21.19
N ALA A 94 5.18 42.39 -22.37
CA ALA A 94 4.19 41.33 -22.47
C ALA A 94 4.70 40.07 -21.78
N ILE A 95 4.04 39.64 -20.71
CA ILE A 95 4.35 38.41 -19.97
C ILE A 95 3.15 37.48 -20.12
N PRO A 96 3.34 36.23 -20.62
CA PRO A 96 2.25 35.27 -20.70
C PRO A 96 1.76 34.88 -19.30
N ALA A 97 0.59 34.26 -19.20
CA ALA A 97 0.15 33.68 -17.93
C ALA A 97 1.13 32.59 -17.48
N ILE A 98 1.49 32.57 -16.19
CA ILE A 98 2.48 31.67 -15.62
C ILE A 98 1.92 31.02 -14.37
N THR A 99 2.07 29.69 -14.27
CA THR A 99 1.83 28.95 -13.03
C THR A 99 3.16 28.69 -12.34
N THR A 100 3.25 29.03 -11.06
CA THR A 100 4.44 28.79 -10.23
C THR A 100 4.06 27.98 -8.99
N ASN A 101 4.84 26.95 -8.69
CA ASN A 101 4.68 26.18 -7.47
C ASN A 101 5.37 26.90 -6.30
N LEU A 102 4.59 27.34 -5.32
CA LEU A 102 5.09 28.09 -4.16
C LEU A 102 5.59 27.16 -3.05
N SER A 103 4.84 26.10 -2.75
CA SER A 103 5.15 25.14 -1.69
C SER A 103 4.62 23.77 -2.05
N ARG A 104 5.28 22.72 -1.57
CA ARG A 104 4.80 21.33 -1.67
C ARG A 104 5.36 20.48 -0.54
N GLY A 105 4.70 19.36 -0.26
CA GLY A 105 5.21 18.34 0.65
C GLY A 105 4.11 17.44 1.16
N SER A 106 4.23 16.99 2.40
CA SER A 106 3.24 16.12 3.04
C SER A 106 2.47 16.86 4.15
N VAL A 107 1.26 16.38 4.39
CA VAL A 107 0.43 16.77 5.53
C VAL A 107 0.94 16.05 6.77
N VAL A 108 1.14 16.79 7.85
CA VAL A 108 1.48 16.29 9.18
C VAL A 108 0.36 16.68 10.13
N ARG A 109 -0.08 15.75 10.97
CA ARG A 109 -1.12 16.02 11.96
C ARG A 109 -0.47 16.28 13.32
N GLU A 110 -0.67 17.48 13.85
CA GLU A 110 -0.31 17.88 15.23
C GLU A 110 -1.55 17.78 16.11
N ASP A 111 -2.08 16.56 16.19
CA ASP A 111 -3.16 16.22 17.11
C ASP A 111 -2.50 15.88 18.45
N ASN A 112 -2.32 16.89 19.31
CA ASN A 112 -1.64 16.74 20.60
C ASN A 112 -2.32 15.66 21.45
N PRO A 113 -1.68 14.50 21.72
CA PRO A 113 -2.21 13.56 22.69
C PRO A 113 -1.86 14.13 24.06
N THR A 114 -2.76 14.90 24.65
CA THR A 114 -2.69 15.05 26.10
C THR A 114 -2.65 13.62 26.70
N PRO A 115 -1.89 13.37 27.79
CA PRO A 115 -1.78 12.02 28.38
C PRO A 115 -3.11 11.44 28.88
N LEU A 116 -4.22 12.18 28.77
CA LEU A 116 -5.58 11.79 29.13
C LEU A 116 -6.53 11.70 27.92
N ALA A 117 -6.08 12.05 26.71
CA ALA A 117 -6.88 11.88 25.51
C ALA A 117 -6.86 10.39 25.10
N THR A 118 -8.04 9.80 24.91
CA THR A 118 -8.17 8.49 24.29
C THR A 118 -7.41 8.50 22.96
N PRO A 119 -6.52 7.53 22.68
CA PRO A 119 -5.84 7.42 21.40
C PRO A 119 -6.89 7.46 20.29
N GLN A 120 -6.95 8.54 19.52
CA GLN A 120 -7.83 8.64 18.38
C GLN A 120 -7.13 7.92 17.23
N VAL A 121 -7.74 6.82 16.81
CA VAL A 121 -7.30 5.96 15.72
C VAL A 121 -7.37 6.77 14.42
N THR A 122 -6.28 7.44 14.04
CA THR A 122 -6.19 8.21 12.78
C THR A 122 -6.12 7.31 11.54
N ASN A 123 -5.88 6.01 11.75
CA ASN A 123 -5.95 4.96 10.74
C ASN A 123 -7.02 3.96 11.15
N VAL A 124 -8.24 4.08 10.62
CA VAL A 124 -9.25 3.02 10.77
C VAL A 124 -8.62 1.73 10.29
N ALA A 125 -8.50 0.73 11.18
CA ALA A 125 -7.93 -0.56 10.85
C ALA A 125 -8.68 -1.13 9.63
N LEU A 126 -7.94 -1.40 8.56
CA LEU A 126 -8.48 -1.96 7.34
C LEU A 126 -8.32 -3.46 7.38
N SER A 127 -9.39 -4.16 6.99
CA SER A 127 -9.39 -5.59 6.79
C SER A 127 -9.86 -5.90 5.37
N TYR A 128 -9.14 -6.76 4.67
CA TYR A 128 -9.56 -7.30 3.39
C TYR A 128 -9.64 -8.81 3.50
N ALA A 129 -10.60 -9.41 2.79
CA ALA A 129 -10.75 -10.84 2.75
C ALA A 129 -11.20 -11.30 1.36
N ASP A 130 -10.79 -12.50 1.01
CA ASP A 130 -11.23 -13.22 -0.17
C ASP A 130 -11.52 -14.68 0.19
N THR A 131 -12.67 -15.16 -0.30
CA THR A 131 -13.05 -16.57 -0.21
C THR A 131 -13.40 -17.00 -1.63
N PRO A 132 -12.53 -17.77 -2.30
CA PRO A 132 -12.71 -18.10 -3.70
C PRO A 132 -14.06 -18.77 -3.99
N ASN A 133 -14.74 -18.29 -5.02
CA ASN A 133 -16.07 -18.73 -5.40
C ASN A 133 -16.10 -19.08 -6.89
N LEU A 134 -16.46 -20.33 -7.20
CA LEU A 134 -16.49 -20.82 -8.59
C LEU A 134 -17.42 -20.02 -9.51
N ALA A 135 -18.58 -19.58 -9.00
CA ALA A 135 -19.56 -18.85 -9.79
C ALA A 135 -19.13 -17.40 -10.05
N ALA A 136 -18.45 -16.78 -9.09
CA ALA A 136 -17.96 -15.41 -9.22
C ALA A 136 -16.62 -15.33 -9.98
N GLY A 137 -15.85 -16.42 -10.00
CA GLY A 137 -14.50 -16.45 -10.55
C GLY A 137 -13.50 -15.73 -9.64
N VAL A 138 -12.41 -15.22 -10.24
CA VAL A 138 -11.39 -14.47 -9.49
C VAL A 138 -11.96 -13.14 -9.03
N ASN A 139 -11.79 -12.83 -7.75
CA ASN A 139 -12.23 -11.56 -7.18
C ASN A 139 -11.58 -10.37 -7.94
N PRO A 140 -12.37 -9.40 -8.44
CA PRO A 140 -11.85 -8.29 -9.24
C PRO A 140 -10.91 -7.34 -8.48
N ASN A 141 -10.86 -7.44 -7.14
CA ASN A 141 -9.89 -6.70 -6.34
C ASN A 141 -8.46 -7.23 -6.48
N TRP A 142 -8.26 -8.43 -7.04
CA TRP A 142 -6.94 -8.91 -7.42
C TRP A 142 -6.49 -8.26 -8.72
N VAL A 143 -5.48 -7.41 -8.63
CA VAL A 143 -4.82 -6.80 -9.78
C VAL A 143 -3.59 -7.61 -10.13
N ARG A 144 -3.60 -8.24 -11.31
CA ARG A 144 -2.43 -8.95 -11.85
C ARG A 144 -1.27 -7.99 -12.06
N VAL A 145 -0.10 -8.34 -11.54
CA VAL A 145 1.12 -7.52 -11.62
C VAL A 145 2.19 -8.17 -12.48
N GLY A 146 2.23 -9.50 -12.57
CA GLY A 146 3.24 -10.17 -13.40
C GLY A 146 3.07 -11.68 -13.53
N GLY A 147 4.09 -12.31 -14.12
CA GLY A 147 4.13 -13.73 -14.47
C GLY A 147 3.65 -14.02 -15.89
N THR A 148 3.64 -15.31 -16.25
CA THR A 148 3.23 -15.81 -17.57
C THR A 148 1.77 -16.24 -17.62
N GLY A 149 1.12 -16.47 -16.48
CA GLY A 149 -0.28 -16.89 -16.39
C GLY A 149 -1.20 -15.90 -15.72
N SER A 150 -2.44 -16.35 -15.50
CA SER A 150 -3.51 -15.65 -14.79
C SER A 150 -3.87 -16.35 -13.49
N LEU A 151 -4.57 -15.65 -12.60
CA LEU A 151 -5.26 -16.28 -11.48
C LEU A 151 -6.48 -17.08 -11.97
N LYS A 152 -6.85 -18.12 -11.23
CA LYS A 152 -8.04 -18.93 -11.48
C LYS A 152 -8.56 -19.55 -10.19
N VAL A 153 -9.88 -19.64 -10.09
CA VAL A 153 -10.55 -20.43 -9.06
C VAL A 153 -10.77 -21.85 -9.59
N TRP A 154 -10.21 -22.82 -8.88
CA TRP A 154 -10.26 -24.24 -9.22
C TRP A 154 -11.37 -24.94 -8.45
N ASP A 155 -12.07 -25.85 -9.14
CA ASP A 155 -13.09 -26.70 -8.56
C ASP A 155 -12.43 -27.96 -7.96
N ASN A 156 -12.60 -28.14 -6.65
CA ASN A 156 -12.08 -29.30 -5.91
C ASN A 156 -13.22 -30.16 -5.31
N SER A 157 -14.45 -30.01 -5.82
CA SER A 157 -15.63 -30.74 -5.35
C SER A 157 -15.48 -32.26 -5.46
N ALA A 158 -14.74 -32.76 -6.47
CA ALA A 158 -14.42 -34.18 -6.63
C ALA A 158 -13.65 -34.77 -5.43
N GLN A 159 -12.92 -33.93 -4.68
CA GLN A 159 -12.20 -34.31 -3.46
C GLN A 159 -12.97 -33.92 -2.18
N SER A 160 -14.22 -33.45 -2.30
CA SER A 160 -15.01 -32.86 -1.20
C SER A 160 -14.30 -31.68 -0.51
N LEU A 161 -13.56 -30.88 -1.27
CA LEU A 161 -12.84 -29.69 -0.80
C LEU A 161 -13.47 -28.41 -1.36
N ALA A 162 -13.22 -27.30 -0.66
CA ALA A 162 -13.66 -25.98 -1.10
C ALA A 162 -12.95 -25.55 -2.40
N PRO A 163 -13.54 -24.61 -3.17
CA PRO A 163 -12.84 -23.97 -4.27
C PRO A 163 -11.54 -23.30 -3.83
N GLY A 164 -10.50 -23.41 -4.65
CA GLY A 164 -9.18 -22.85 -4.33
C GLY A 164 -8.70 -21.86 -5.38
N LEU A 165 -8.16 -20.72 -4.96
CA LEU A 165 -7.47 -19.77 -5.81
C LEU A 165 -6.03 -20.25 -6.04
N ALA A 166 -5.62 -20.31 -7.31
CA ALA A 166 -4.26 -20.59 -7.72
C ALA A 166 -3.94 -19.96 -9.08
N GLY A 167 -2.74 -20.19 -9.59
CA GLY A 167 -2.43 -19.91 -10.99
C GLY A 167 -3.21 -20.82 -11.94
N ASP A 168 -3.66 -20.27 -13.07
CA ASP A 168 -4.07 -21.07 -14.21
C ASP A 168 -2.83 -21.72 -14.80
N PHE A 169 -2.81 -23.05 -14.86
CA PHE A 169 -1.64 -23.79 -15.30
C PHE A 169 -1.96 -24.54 -16.59
N VAL A 170 -1.11 -24.35 -17.59
CA VAL A 170 -1.04 -25.22 -18.77
C VAL A 170 0.29 -25.97 -18.73
N VAL A 171 1.40 -25.26 -18.57
CA VAL A 171 2.75 -25.79 -18.28
C VAL A 171 3.55 -24.72 -17.51
N PHE A 172 4.18 -25.08 -16.38
CA PHE A 172 5.10 -24.23 -15.58
C PHE A 172 4.76 -22.74 -15.58
N THR A 173 3.66 -22.41 -14.92
CA THR A 173 3.10 -21.06 -14.99
C THR A 173 3.34 -20.31 -13.69
N SER A 174 3.80 -19.06 -13.79
CA SER A 174 3.87 -18.15 -12.65
C SER A 174 2.84 -17.03 -12.81
N THR A 175 2.22 -16.62 -11.72
CA THR A 175 1.32 -15.46 -11.72
C THR A 175 1.40 -14.73 -10.39
N ALA A 176 1.54 -13.42 -10.46
CA ALA A 176 1.62 -12.54 -9.31
C ALA A 176 0.49 -11.52 -9.37
N ALA A 177 -0.19 -11.34 -8.24
CA ALA A 177 -1.27 -10.38 -8.11
C ALA A 177 -1.17 -9.67 -6.76
N ARG A 178 -1.62 -8.42 -6.75
CA ARG A 178 -1.76 -7.63 -5.52
C ARG A 178 -3.22 -7.32 -5.28
N TRP A 179 -3.58 -7.06 -4.03
CA TRP A 179 -4.86 -6.46 -3.74
C TRP A 179 -4.88 -5.01 -4.25
N VAL A 180 -6.06 -4.54 -4.67
CA VAL A 180 -6.22 -3.21 -5.27
C VAL A 180 -5.86 -2.08 -4.31
N ALA A 181 -6.14 -2.29 -3.02
CA ALA A 181 -5.93 -1.32 -1.94
C ALA A 181 -4.79 -1.74 -1.02
N GLN A 182 -4.21 -0.74 -0.35
CA GLN A 182 -3.17 -0.92 0.67
C GLN A 182 -3.78 -0.96 2.08
N ASN A 183 -3.06 -1.52 3.04
CA ASN A 183 -3.40 -1.45 4.47
C ASN A 183 -3.14 -0.05 5.05
N ALA A 184 -3.79 0.27 6.18
CA ALA A 184 -3.66 1.59 6.78
C ALA A 184 -2.35 1.73 7.59
N THR A 185 -1.82 0.63 8.09
CA THR A 185 -0.61 0.61 8.93
C THR A 185 0.44 -0.36 8.39
N ASP A 186 1.63 -0.35 8.99
CA ASP A 186 2.68 -1.33 8.71
C ASP A 186 2.54 -2.57 9.60
N SER A 187 1.86 -2.48 10.75
CA SER A 187 1.57 -3.66 11.56
C SER A 187 0.36 -4.36 10.96
N VAL A 188 0.64 -5.41 10.20
CA VAL A 188 -0.39 -6.19 9.52
C VAL A 188 -0.18 -7.67 9.80
N LYS A 189 -1.27 -8.41 9.75
CA LYS A 189 -1.23 -9.87 9.72
C LYS A 189 -2.10 -10.40 8.60
N ILE A 190 -1.60 -11.46 7.97
CA ILE A 190 -2.30 -12.23 6.96
C ILE A 190 -2.71 -13.56 7.55
N ASP A 191 -3.95 -13.95 7.34
CA ASP A 191 -4.46 -15.29 7.55
C ASP A 191 -4.74 -15.95 6.21
N VAL A 192 -4.19 -17.14 6.02
CA VAL A 192 -4.44 -17.94 4.81
C VAL A 192 -4.82 -19.35 5.17
N GLN A 193 -5.88 -19.85 4.54
CA GLN A 193 -6.26 -21.25 4.56
C GLN A 193 -5.92 -21.88 3.21
N VAL A 194 -5.38 -23.09 3.26
CA VAL A 194 -4.87 -23.77 2.06
C VAL A 194 -5.40 -25.18 1.90
N ILE A 195 -5.42 -25.64 0.65
CA ILE A 195 -5.63 -27.04 0.27
C ILE A 195 -4.57 -27.47 -0.74
N LEU A 196 -4.43 -28.77 -0.91
CA LEU A 196 -3.55 -29.38 -1.88
C LEU A 196 -4.37 -29.81 -3.11
N GLY A 197 -3.93 -29.40 -4.29
CA GLY A 197 -4.49 -29.92 -5.54
C GLY A 197 -4.25 -31.43 -5.71
N ALA A 198 -4.95 -32.06 -6.66
CA ALA A 198 -4.81 -33.49 -6.95
C ALA A 198 -3.36 -33.94 -7.23
N VAL A 199 -2.59 -33.07 -7.88
CA VAL A 199 -1.12 -33.12 -7.88
C VAL A 199 -0.66 -31.90 -7.09
N ASN A 200 0.22 -32.09 -6.11
CA ASN A 200 0.57 -31.09 -5.10
C ASN A 200 2.05 -30.66 -5.20
N SER A 201 2.54 -30.37 -6.39
CA SER A 201 3.90 -29.85 -6.60
C SER A 201 3.80 -28.39 -7.03
N GLY A 202 4.49 -27.49 -6.34
CA GLY A 202 4.46 -26.07 -6.67
C GLY A 202 4.72 -25.20 -5.46
N LYS A 203 4.68 -23.88 -5.70
CA LYS A 203 4.89 -22.87 -4.66
C LYS A 203 3.76 -21.87 -4.65
N THR A 204 3.36 -21.47 -3.46
CA THR A 204 2.35 -20.44 -3.23
C THR A 204 2.87 -19.49 -2.18
N THR A 205 2.92 -18.22 -2.52
CA THR A 205 3.43 -17.16 -1.66
C THR A 205 2.31 -16.19 -1.37
N THR A 206 2.11 -15.90 -0.08
CA THR A 206 1.27 -14.80 0.35
C THR A 206 2.15 -13.63 0.77
N VAL A 207 1.90 -12.48 0.16
CA VAL A 207 2.72 -11.27 0.27
C VAL A 207 2.10 -10.35 1.30
N LEU A 208 2.85 -10.03 2.35
CA LEU A 208 2.40 -9.22 3.49
C LEU A 208 2.37 -7.74 3.13
N CYS A 209 3.47 -7.26 2.56
CA CYS A 209 3.60 -5.88 2.10
C CYS A 209 4.44 -5.84 0.82
N SER A 210 4.10 -4.90 -0.05
CA SER A 210 4.65 -4.75 -1.40
C SER A 210 4.44 -3.32 -1.87
N ASN A 211 5.35 -2.85 -2.72
CA ASN A 211 5.03 -1.71 -3.59
C ASN A 211 4.01 -2.08 -4.68
N GLN A 212 3.45 -1.06 -5.34
CA GLN A 212 2.39 -1.25 -6.34
C GLN A 212 2.81 -2.14 -7.54
N SER A 213 4.11 -2.16 -7.86
CA SER A 213 4.67 -2.92 -8.97
C SER A 213 5.22 -4.30 -8.58
N MET A 214 5.11 -4.69 -7.30
CA MET A 214 5.73 -5.91 -6.75
C MET A 214 7.22 -6.05 -7.10
N THR A 215 7.99 -4.96 -7.06
CA THR A 215 9.46 -4.98 -7.23
C THR A 215 10.22 -4.89 -5.90
N SER A 216 9.50 -4.69 -4.80
CA SER A 216 10.01 -4.75 -3.43
C SER A 216 8.86 -5.23 -2.57
N TRP A 217 9.01 -6.42 -1.99
CA TRP A 217 7.97 -7.07 -1.20
C TRP A 217 8.52 -8.16 -0.28
N VAL A 218 7.76 -8.53 0.73
CA VAL A 218 8.07 -9.66 1.64
C VAL A 218 6.87 -10.58 1.72
N GLY A 219 7.12 -11.89 1.72
CA GLY A 219 6.06 -12.88 1.73
C GLY A 219 6.42 -14.16 2.45
N MET A 220 5.37 -14.88 2.84
CA MET A 220 5.43 -16.26 3.31
C MET A 220 5.20 -17.17 2.11
N ARG A 221 6.16 -18.04 1.81
CA ARG A 221 6.07 -19.02 0.73
C ARG A 221 5.90 -20.43 1.27
N MET A 222 4.90 -21.11 0.77
CA MET A 222 4.66 -22.54 0.96
C MET A 222 5.14 -23.28 -0.29
N GLN A 223 6.06 -24.22 -0.13
CA GLN A 223 6.52 -25.08 -1.21
C GLN A 223 6.12 -26.52 -0.93
N THR A 224 5.66 -27.19 -1.98
CA THR A 224 5.29 -28.62 -1.95
C THR A 224 5.96 -29.36 -3.10
N GLY A 225 6.34 -30.62 -2.84
CA GLY A 225 6.98 -31.50 -3.83
C GLY A 225 7.35 -32.86 -3.25
N ILE A 226 7.94 -33.74 -4.07
CA ILE A 226 8.26 -35.14 -3.69
C ILE A 226 9.16 -35.21 -2.46
N SER A 227 10.13 -34.30 -2.33
CA SER A 227 11.06 -34.22 -1.20
C SER A 227 11.16 -32.84 -0.57
N ASN A 228 10.48 -31.84 -1.13
CA ASN A 228 10.70 -30.43 -0.82
C ASN A 228 9.40 -29.81 -0.30
N ASN A 229 9.13 -30.02 0.99
CA ASN A 229 8.00 -29.43 1.69
C ASN A 229 8.53 -28.43 2.73
N THR A 230 8.48 -27.16 2.38
CA THR A 230 9.07 -26.08 3.17
C THR A 230 8.10 -24.91 3.32
N LEU A 231 8.34 -24.17 4.40
CA LEU A 231 7.77 -22.87 4.64
C LEU A 231 8.93 -21.88 4.70
N ASP A 232 8.83 -20.81 3.93
CA ASP A 232 9.91 -19.85 3.74
C ASP A 232 9.42 -18.42 3.96
N ILE A 233 10.34 -17.56 4.40
CA ILE A 233 10.20 -16.10 4.30
C ILE A 233 11.06 -15.66 3.13
N VAL A 234 10.47 -14.93 2.18
CA VAL A 234 11.10 -14.53 0.92
C VAL A 234 11.02 -13.03 0.71
N LEU A 235 12.04 -12.47 0.05
CA LEU A 235 12.08 -11.07 -0.37
C LEU A 235 12.04 -10.94 -1.87
N GLY A 236 11.10 -10.14 -2.36
CA GLY A 236 10.88 -9.90 -3.76
C GLY A 236 11.72 -8.78 -4.37
N SER A 237 12.31 -9.05 -5.53
CA SER A 237 12.95 -8.05 -6.40
C SER A 237 12.21 -7.84 -7.73
N GLY A 238 11.13 -8.59 -7.94
CA GLY A 238 10.23 -8.47 -9.08
C GLY A 238 8.94 -9.27 -8.82
N PRO A 239 7.91 -9.16 -9.69
CA PRO A 239 6.62 -9.78 -9.43
C PRO A 239 6.69 -11.28 -9.18
N THR A 240 7.65 -11.97 -9.83
CA THR A 240 7.87 -13.42 -9.70
C THR A 240 9.32 -13.75 -9.34
N THR A 241 10.12 -12.77 -8.92
CA THR A 241 11.56 -12.93 -8.65
C THR A 241 11.82 -12.59 -7.19
N TYR A 242 12.49 -13.47 -6.47
CA TYR A 242 12.71 -13.33 -5.03
C TYR A 242 13.95 -14.10 -4.54
N THR A 243 14.44 -13.74 -3.35
CA THR A 243 15.42 -14.49 -2.55
C THR A 243 14.73 -15.14 -1.35
N VAL A 244 15.34 -16.19 -0.80
CA VAL A 244 14.87 -16.87 0.41
C VAL A 244 15.74 -16.44 1.58
N GLU A 245 15.13 -15.93 2.65
CA GLU A 245 15.86 -15.42 3.82
C GLU A 245 15.81 -16.40 4.99
N ALA A 246 14.70 -17.13 5.14
CA ALA A 246 14.54 -18.14 6.17
C ALA A 246 13.69 -19.30 5.65
N THR A 247 13.99 -20.51 6.12
CA THR A 247 13.34 -21.75 5.69
C THR A 247 13.17 -22.68 6.88
N VAL A 248 12.03 -23.37 6.94
CA VAL A 248 11.81 -24.51 7.83
C VAL A 248 11.12 -25.64 7.07
N ALA A 249 11.41 -26.88 7.44
CA ALA A 249 10.66 -28.03 6.93
C ALA A 249 9.20 -27.94 7.43
N ASN A 250 8.24 -28.08 6.53
CA ASN A 250 6.82 -28.01 6.88
C ASN A 250 6.00 -28.91 5.95
N THR A 251 5.24 -29.83 6.54
CA THR A 251 4.29 -30.66 5.82
C THR A 251 2.92 -29.99 5.82
N LEU A 252 2.37 -29.73 4.63
CA LEU A 252 1.04 -29.15 4.46
C LEU A 252 -0.03 -30.23 4.43
N HIS A 253 -1.19 -29.92 4.98
CA HIS A 253 -2.42 -30.71 4.88
C HIS A 253 -3.57 -29.86 4.35
N ASN A 254 -4.62 -30.51 3.85
CA ASN A 254 -5.86 -29.83 3.47
C ASN A 254 -6.48 -29.13 4.68
N ASN A 255 -6.91 -27.89 4.47
CA ASN A 255 -7.50 -27.01 5.48
C ASN A 255 -6.52 -26.52 6.55
N ASP A 256 -5.20 -26.71 6.36
CA ASP A 256 -4.21 -26.03 7.18
C ASP A 256 -4.44 -24.51 7.09
N ARG A 257 -4.26 -23.82 8.22
CA ARG A 257 -4.28 -22.36 8.33
C ARG A 257 -2.90 -21.87 8.73
N TYR A 258 -2.45 -20.79 8.11
CA TYR A 258 -1.21 -20.11 8.45
C TYR A 258 -1.49 -18.64 8.70
N THR A 259 -0.79 -18.07 9.67
CA THR A 259 -0.84 -16.64 9.94
C THR A 259 0.56 -16.06 9.78
N PHE A 260 0.69 -15.03 8.95
CA PHE A 260 1.95 -14.31 8.75
C PHE A 260 1.84 -12.90 9.33
N VAL A 261 2.70 -12.56 10.28
CA VAL A 261 2.65 -11.33 11.07
C VAL A 261 3.95 -10.56 10.90
N TYR A 262 3.85 -9.23 10.81
CA TYR A 262 4.99 -8.33 10.98
C TYR A 262 4.86 -7.56 12.31
N ASP A 263 5.91 -7.67 13.13
CA ASP A 263 6.10 -6.89 14.36
C ASP A 263 7.05 -5.72 14.06
N PRO A 264 6.53 -4.48 13.92
CA PRO A 264 7.33 -3.31 13.59
C PRO A 264 8.23 -2.85 14.76
N ILE A 265 7.98 -3.27 15.99
CA ILE A 265 8.80 -2.89 17.16
C ILE A 265 10.09 -3.71 17.16
N ALA A 266 9.99 -5.01 16.86
CA ALA A 266 11.13 -5.91 16.83
C ALA A 266 11.76 -6.07 15.43
N ASP A 267 11.12 -5.51 14.41
CA ASP A 267 11.42 -5.70 12.98
C ASP A 267 11.46 -7.19 12.58
N LYS A 268 10.42 -7.92 13.00
CA LYS A 268 10.34 -9.37 12.87
C LYS A 268 9.15 -9.81 12.05
N TYR A 269 9.39 -10.84 11.26
CA TYR A 269 8.42 -11.55 10.46
C TYR A 269 8.20 -12.92 11.07
N LEU A 270 6.96 -13.21 11.45
CA LEU A 270 6.61 -14.41 12.22
C LEU A 270 5.53 -15.18 11.48
N ILE A 271 5.76 -16.47 11.29
CA ILE A 271 4.76 -17.37 10.71
C ILE A 271 4.27 -18.34 11.77
N TYR A 272 2.96 -18.39 11.94
CA TYR A 272 2.25 -19.33 12.79
C TYR A 272 1.50 -20.34 11.92
N LYS A 273 1.34 -21.55 12.44
CA LYS A 273 0.50 -22.59 11.83
C LYS A 273 -0.61 -22.90 12.81
N THR A 274 -1.84 -23.00 12.30
CA THR A 274 -3.07 -23.09 13.07
C THR A 274 -3.32 -21.86 13.95
N SER A 275 -4.21 -21.96 14.94
CA SER A 275 -4.57 -20.87 15.85
C SER A 275 -3.66 -20.77 17.08
N ASP A 276 -2.55 -21.50 17.13
CA ASP A 276 -1.57 -21.39 18.22
C ASP A 276 -0.57 -20.26 17.94
N PHE A 277 -0.71 -19.17 18.70
CA PHE A 277 0.17 -18.00 18.63
C PHE A 277 1.25 -17.98 19.72
N SER A 278 1.40 -19.06 20.49
CA SER A 278 2.40 -19.13 21.57
C SER A 278 3.83 -19.35 21.06
N ALA A 279 3.98 -19.98 19.90
CA ALA A 279 5.27 -20.24 19.27
C ALA A 279 5.19 -20.15 17.74
N PRO A 280 5.92 -19.22 17.10
CA PRO A 280 5.99 -19.18 15.65
C PRO A 280 6.74 -20.40 15.10
N VAL A 281 6.27 -20.93 13.99
CA VAL A 281 6.90 -22.04 13.25
C VAL A 281 8.15 -21.56 12.52
N LEU A 282 8.15 -20.32 12.06
CA LEU A 282 9.30 -19.66 11.45
C LEU A 282 9.36 -18.21 11.90
N THR A 283 10.57 -17.71 12.16
CA THR A 283 10.82 -16.31 12.47
C THR A 283 12.05 -15.82 11.72
N TRP A 284 11.96 -14.61 11.18
CA TRP A 284 13.07 -13.90 10.57
C TRP A 284 13.06 -12.44 11.04
N GLN A 285 14.25 -11.85 11.18
CA GLN A 285 14.42 -10.46 11.59
C GLN A 285 15.16 -9.71 10.48
N ASP A 286 14.62 -8.58 10.03
CA ASP A 286 15.27 -7.74 9.01
C ASP A 286 16.35 -6.87 9.65
N MET A 287 17.48 -7.48 9.99
CA MET A 287 18.62 -6.78 10.62
C MET A 287 19.18 -5.64 9.75
N SER A 288 18.87 -5.64 8.45
CA SER A 288 19.39 -4.64 7.51
C SER A 288 18.39 -3.52 7.21
N HIS A 289 17.16 -3.59 7.74
CA HIS A 289 16.05 -2.68 7.40
C HIS A 289 15.91 -2.52 5.88
N SER A 290 16.04 -3.65 5.17
CA SER A 290 16.07 -3.73 3.72
C SER A 290 14.69 -3.63 3.08
N ILE A 291 13.63 -3.93 3.85
CA ILE A 291 12.25 -3.84 3.40
C ILE A 291 11.71 -2.43 3.62
N PRO A 292 11.34 -1.70 2.54
CA PRO A 292 10.67 -0.43 2.69
C PRO A 292 9.24 -0.65 3.20
N HIS A 293 8.88 0.10 4.24
CA HIS A 293 7.55 0.16 4.82
C HIS A 293 6.92 1.55 4.58
N GLY A 294 5.64 1.67 4.88
CA GLY A 294 4.91 2.93 4.77
C GLY A 294 3.99 3.01 3.55
N ASN A 295 3.40 4.20 3.39
CA ASN A 295 2.45 4.48 2.32
C ASN A 295 3.06 4.18 0.94
N GLY A 296 2.34 3.43 0.10
CA GLY A 296 2.83 2.93 -1.19
C GLY A 296 3.57 1.60 -1.15
N TYR A 297 3.88 1.06 0.04
CA TYR A 297 4.52 -0.25 0.26
C TYR A 297 3.64 -1.23 1.05
N ARG A 298 2.40 -0.87 1.36
CA ARG A 298 1.45 -1.66 2.15
C ARG A 298 0.46 -2.46 1.30
N TYR A 299 0.83 -2.80 0.07
CA TYR A 299 -0.03 -3.65 -0.76
C TYR A 299 0.19 -5.12 -0.42
N PRO A 300 -0.86 -5.85 -0.03
CA PRO A 300 -0.75 -7.28 0.10
C PRO A 300 -0.94 -7.98 -1.25
N GLY A 301 -0.55 -9.24 -1.32
CA GLY A 301 -0.53 -9.96 -2.59
C GLY A 301 -0.48 -11.46 -2.50
N LEU A 302 -0.49 -12.08 -3.67
CA LEU A 302 -0.34 -13.50 -3.90
C LEU A 302 0.61 -13.74 -5.07
N LEU A 303 1.41 -14.79 -4.97
CA LEU A 303 2.23 -15.31 -6.05
C LEU A 303 2.06 -16.82 -6.10
N PHE A 304 1.71 -17.34 -7.27
CA PHE A 304 1.61 -18.76 -7.53
C PHE A 304 2.64 -19.18 -8.57
N GLU A 305 3.33 -20.27 -8.30
CA GLU A 305 4.25 -20.94 -9.22
C GLU A 305 3.82 -22.41 -9.36
N ALA A 306 3.08 -22.67 -10.42
CA ALA A 306 2.59 -24.00 -10.76
C ALA A 306 3.74 -24.90 -11.26
N SER A 307 3.71 -26.18 -10.87
CA SER A 307 4.59 -27.20 -11.43
C SER A 307 3.96 -27.82 -12.68
N LEU A 308 4.64 -28.82 -13.28
CA LEU A 308 4.10 -29.53 -14.42
C LEU A 308 2.79 -30.24 -14.03
N LEU A 309 1.69 -29.87 -14.70
CA LEU A 309 0.36 -30.45 -14.49
C LEU A 309 -0.15 -30.35 -13.05
N SER A 310 0.26 -29.32 -12.30
CA SER A 310 -0.12 -29.15 -10.89
C SER A 310 -0.34 -27.68 -10.55
N THR A 311 -1.43 -27.39 -9.83
CA THR A 311 -1.68 -26.07 -9.22
C THR A 311 -0.69 -25.74 -8.11
N GLY A 312 -0.02 -26.76 -7.53
CA GLY A 312 0.60 -26.65 -6.22
C GLY A 312 -0.44 -26.45 -5.11
N VAL A 313 -0.08 -25.64 -4.11
CA VAL A 313 -0.92 -25.26 -2.97
C VAL A 313 -1.96 -24.23 -3.42
N GLN A 314 -3.24 -24.50 -3.17
CA GLN A 314 -4.31 -23.55 -3.48
C GLN A 314 -4.75 -22.82 -2.21
N VAL A 315 -5.16 -21.57 -2.34
CA VAL A 315 -5.68 -20.76 -1.23
C VAL A 315 -7.20 -20.86 -1.22
N THR A 316 -7.82 -21.32 -0.13
CA THR A 316 -9.29 -21.41 0.01
C THR A 316 -9.89 -20.29 0.86
N GLY A 317 -9.05 -19.58 1.59
CA GLY A 317 -9.42 -18.41 2.35
C GLY A 317 -8.21 -17.53 2.52
N TRP A 318 -8.40 -16.22 2.35
CA TRP A 318 -7.35 -15.24 2.51
C TRP A 318 -7.95 -14.04 3.24
N ALA A 319 -7.24 -13.54 4.24
CA ALA A 319 -7.57 -12.31 4.91
C ALA A 319 -6.30 -11.57 5.31
N ILE A 320 -6.37 -10.25 5.32
CA ILE A 320 -5.35 -9.39 5.90
C ILE A 320 -6.04 -8.34 6.75
N GLU A 321 -5.47 -8.05 7.91
CA GLU A 321 -5.94 -6.98 8.78
C GLU A 321 -4.78 -6.19 9.39
N ASP A 322 -5.01 -4.90 9.60
CA ASP A 322 -4.18 -4.07 10.48
C ASP A 322 -4.25 -4.62 11.92
N ASN A 323 -3.08 -4.71 12.58
CA ASN A 323 -2.89 -5.34 13.88
C ASN A 323 -2.55 -4.34 14.98
#